data_AF-A0A1H7A4T1-F1
#
_entry.id   AF-A0A1H7A4T1-F1
#
_cell.length_a   1.000
_cell.length_b   1.000
_cell.length_c   1.000
_cell.angle_alpha   90.00
_cell.angle_beta   90.00
_cell.angle_gamma   90.00
#
_symmetry.space_group_name_H-M   'P 1'
#
loop_
_entity.id
_entity.type
_entity.pdbx_description
1 polymer ?
#
loop_
_entity_poly.entity_id
_entity_poly.type
_entity_poly.pdbx_seq_one_letter_code
_entity_poly.pdbx_strand_id
1 'polypeptide(L)'
;MNDVRIDPQFDRALREVLLAQVRTTVQRRPYKRRWLLFAGTLAGAGMLGGVGAAAAGLFTLPGVPTTTVLSSPSTAVYSGTATADLGPAPAGATGIEVELTCLTAGTFTFPDGANVTCSSTDPGTNGAWSKYVLALNPSTRGVTITTEPGNRWQISSSYISQVATAWEVNAKGETYGVEVPGRGAPDLLAVIATNGAKGYAYSVQMKGTDPASPEEAAKNLPKPQRKIPVYLSDGVTQVGVFMAPG
;
A
#
# COMPACT_ATOMS: atom_id res chain seq x y z
N MET A 1 39.76 2.39 -7.39
CA MET A 1 38.73 1.40 -7.03
C MET A 1 38.39 1.65 -5.58
N ASN A 2 37.23 2.22 -5.29
CA ASN A 2 36.82 2.52 -3.92
C ASN A 2 36.01 1.35 -3.39
N ASP A 3 36.55 0.66 -2.39
CA ASP A 3 35.85 -0.34 -1.60
C ASP A 3 34.64 0.31 -0.93
N VAL A 4 33.43 -0.12 -1.33
CA VAL A 4 32.21 0.22 -0.62
C VAL A 4 32.22 -0.55 0.70
N ARG A 5 32.69 0.10 1.77
CA ARG A 5 32.59 -0.44 3.13
C ARG A 5 31.17 -0.21 3.62
N ILE A 6 30.39 -1.29 3.69
CA ILE A 6 29.09 -1.29 4.36
C ILE A 6 29.33 -1.08 5.86
N ASP A 7 28.56 -0.19 6.46
CA ASP A 7 28.64 0.11 7.89
C ASP A 7 28.38 -1.15 8.74
N PRO A 8 29.25 -1.49 9.72
CA PRO A 8 29.11 -2.71 10.51
C PRO A 8 27.87 -2.77 11.40
N GLN A 9 27.26 -1.63 11.76
CA GLN A 9 26.02 -1.61 12.52
C GLN A 9 24.83 -1.93 11.60
N PHE A 10 24.84 -1.39 10.38
CA PHE A 10 23.85 -1.71 9.37
C PHE A 10 23.86 -3.20 8.98
N ASP A 11 25.04 -3.79 8.73
CA ASP A 11 25.16 -5.23 8.42
C ASP A 11 24.62 -6.10 9.56
N ARG A 12 24.91 -5.73 10.80
CA ARG A 12 24.44 -6.46 11.99
C ARG A 12 22.93 -6.37 12.13
N ALA A 13 22.34 -5.17 11.97
CA ALA A 13 20.90 -4.97 12.03
C ALA A 13 20.19 -5.74 10.91
N LEU A 14 20.71 -5.69 9.68
CA LEU A 14 20.17 -6.43 8.54
C LEU A 14 20.24 -7.94 8.77
N ARG A 15 21.36 -8.44 9.31
CA ARG A 15 21.54 -9.86 9.64
C ARG A 15 20.60 -10.32 10.75
N GLU A 16 20.37 -9.50 11.77
CA GLU A 16 19.42 -9.83 12.84
C GLU A 16 17.97 -9.92 12.33
N VAL A 17 17.57 -8.98 11.46
CA VAL A 17 16.25 -9.01 10.80
C VAL A 17 16.11 -10.26 9.93
N LEU A 18 17.12 -10.58 9.12
CA LEU A 18 17.11 -11.78 8.27
C LEU A 18 17.05 -13.07 9.10
N LEU A 19 17.80 -13.16 10.20
CA LEU A 19 17.79 -14.33 11.08
C LEU A 19 16.47 -14.47 11.85
N ALA A 20 15.84 -13.36 12.25
CA ALA A 20 14.52 -13.37 12.85
C ALA A 20 13.47 -13.94 11.88
N GLN A 21 13.55 -13.57 10.60
CA GLN A 21 12.64 -14.02 9.56
C GLN A 21 12.81 -15.50 9.18
N VAL A 22 14.03 -16.02 9.23
CA VAL A 22 14.31 -17.46 9.03
C VAL A 22 13.80 -18.27 10.23
N ARG A 23 13.94 -17.76 11.46
CA ARG A 23 13.47 -18.46 12.66
C ARG A 23 11.94 -18.55 12.74
N THR A 24 11.22 -17.57 12.21
CA THR A 24 9.75 -17.60 12.14
C THR A 24 9.23 -18.53 11.04
N THR A 25 9.97 -18.71 9.94
CA THR A 25 9.60 -19.66 8.87
C THR A 25 9.86 -21.13 9.24
N VAL A 26 10.83 -21.41 10.12
CA VAL A 26 11.20 -22.79 10.49
C VAL A 26 10.33 -23.38 11.60
N GLN A 27 9.65 -22.58 12.44
CA GLN A 27 8.79 -23.13 13.50
C GLN A 27 7.42 -23.59 12.99
N ARG A 28 7.36 -24.83 12.46
CA ARG A 28 6.12 -25.61 12.45
C ARG A 28 5.80 -26.04 13.89
N ARG A 29 4.88 -25.35 14.57
CA ARG A 29 4.32 -25.81 15.86
C ARG A 29 2.88 -26.34 15.69
N PRO A 30 2.55 -27.45 16.36
CA PRO A 30 1.28 -28.14 16.19
C PRO A 30 0.12 -27.39 16.86
N TYR A 31 -1.02 -27.45 16.18
CA TYR A 31 -2.30 -26.85 16.56
C TYR A 31 -2.84 -27.46 17.86
N LYS A 32 -2.88 -26.67 18.95
CA LYS A 32 -3.79 -26.95 20.07
C LYS A 32 -4.63 -25.71 20.38
N ARG A 33 -5.93 -25.92 20.16
CA ARG A 33 -7.08 -25.04 20.38
C ARG A 33 -7.15 -24.61 21.84
N ARG A 34 -7.02 -23.32 22.13
CA ARG A 34 -7.51 -22.70 23.37
C ARG A 34 -7.90 -21.25 23.10
N TRP A 35 -9.19 -20.99 23.26
CA TRP A 35 -9.80 -19.66 23.28
C TRP A 35 -9.19 -18.83 24.40
N LEU A 36 -8.63 -17.66 24.07
CA LEU A 36 -8.50 -16.52 24.98
C LEU A 36 -8.56 -15.22 24.15
N LEU A 37 -9.54 -14.39 24.50
CA LEU A 37 -9.67 -12.99 24.11
C LEU A 37 -8.44 -12.23 24.61
N PHE A 38 -7.73 -11.50 23.76
CA PHE A 38 -6.98 -10.31 24.17
C PHE A 38 -6.79 -9.34 23.01
N ALA A 39 -7.06 -8.07 23.33
CA ALA A 39 -6.67 -6.88 22.59
C ALA A 39 -5.15 -6.88 22.33
N GLY A 40 -4.75 -6.44 21.14
CA GLY A 40 -3.35 -6.34 20.77
C GLY A 40 -3.19 -5.51 19.51
N THR A 41 -2.83 -4.25 19.72
CA THR A 41 -2.28 -3.29 18.76
C THR A 41 -1.35 -3.97 17.75
N LEU A 42 -1.74 -4.00 16.47
CA LEU A 42 -0.79 -4.21 15.38
C LEU A 42 -0.23 -2.85 14.97
N ALA A 43 0.92 -2.54 15.55
CA ALA A 43 1.85 -1.57 15.03
C ALA A 43 2.33 -1.99 13.63
N GLY A 44 2.29 -1.05 12.69
CA GLY A 44 3.29 -0.91 11.64
C GLY A 44 3.32 -1.98 10.56
N ALA A 45 2.51 -1.77 9.52
CA ALA A 45 2.90 -2.14 8.15
C ALA A 45 2.32 -1.09 7.20
N GLY A 46 2.97 0.08 7.16
CA GLY A 46 2.81 1.02 6.05
C GLY A 46 3.32 0.35 4.79
N MET A 47 2.40 -0.17 3.98
CA MET A 47 2.67 -0.57 2.61
C MET A 47 1.62 0.07 1.71
N LEU A 48 1.77 1.37 1.50
CA LEU A 48 1.33 2.06 0.29
C LEU A 48 2.40 3.13 0.00
N GLY A 49 3.20 2.94 -1.04
CA GLY A 49 4.24 3.90 -1.45
C GLY A 49 5.62 3.26 -1.59
N GLY A 50 5.91 2.72 -2.77
CA GLY A 50 7.09 1.92 -3.05
C GLY A 50 8.40 2.70 -3.02
N VAL A 51 9.21 2.45 -1.98
CA VAL A 51 10.66 2.51 -2.12
C VAL A 51 11.10 1.20 -2.78
N GLY A 52 11.60 1.29 -4.02
CA GLY A 52 12.30 0.19 -4.67
C GLY A 52 13.67 -0.06 -4.04
N ALA A 53 13.69 -0.49 -2.77
CA ALA A 53 14.81 -1.29 -2.27
C ALA A 53 14.45 -2.74 -2.60
N ALA A 54 15.13 -3.34 -3.56
CA ALA A 54 15.11 -4.78 -3.76
C ALA A 54 15.71 -5.45 -2.52
N ALA A 55 14.91 -5.55 -1.46
CA ALA A 55 15.20 -6.38 -0.32
C ALA A 55 15.11 -7.83 -0.80
N ALA A 56 16.23 -8.54 -0.67
CA ALA A 56 16.41 -9.92 -1.09
C ALA A 56 15.18 -10.80 -0.76
N GLY A 57 14.62 -11.45 -1.80
CA GLY A 57 13.83 -12.68 -1.67
C GLY A 57 12.32 -12.58 -1.45
N LEU A 58 11.67 -11.45 -1.73
CA LEU A 58 10.23 -11.26 -1.46
C LEU A 58 9.39 -11.27 -2.74
N PHE A 59 8.39 -12.16 -2.77
CA PHE A 59 7.26 -12.24 -3.72
C PHE A 59 6.95 -10.90 -4.43
N THR A 60 7.42 -10.71 -5.66
CA THR A 60 6.98 -9.60 -6.52
C THR A 60 5.64 -9.99 -7.13
N LEU A 61 4.55 -9.36 -6.69
CA LEU A 61 3.24 -9.63 -7.26
C LEU A 61 3.20 -9.08 -8.70
N PRO A 62 2.77 -9.88 -9.70
CA PRO A 62 2.60 -9.37 -11.06
C PRO A 62 1.61 -8.20 -11.10
N GLY A 63 1.86 -7.24 -11.98
CA GLY A 63 1.08 -6.00 -12.06
C GLY A 63 1.52 -4.90 -11.10
N VAL A 64 2.34 -5.20 -10.07
CA VAL A 64 2.84 -4.15 -9.17
C VAL A 64 3.75 -3.20 -9.97
N PRO A 65 3.57 -1.88 -9.84
CA PRO A 65 4.43 -0.91 -10.53
C PRO A 65 5.85 -0.92 -10.00
N THR A 66 6.80 -0.88 -10.94
CA THR A 66 8.18 -0.53 -10.64
C THR A 66 8.27 0.99 -10.57
N THR A 67 8.83 1.50 -9.47
CA THR A 67 8.97 2.94 -9.23
C THR A 67 10.42 3.37 -9.47
N THR A 68 10.60 4.38 -10.33
CA THR A 68 11.89 5.05 -10.57
C THR A 68 11.77 6.51 -10.17
N VAL A 69 12.65 7.00 -9.31
CA VAL A 69 12.70 8.42 -8.94
C VAL A 69 13.35 9.22 -10.07
N LEU A 70 12.67 10.27 -10.54
CA LEU A 70 13.08 11.10 -11.67
C LEU A 70 13.58 12.49 -11.27
N SER A 71 13.37 12.91 -10.03
CA SER A 71 13.85 14.20 -9.52
C SER A 71 14.38 14.08 -8.10
N SER A 72 15.30 14.98 -7.72
CA SER A 72 15.65 15.15 -6.32
C SER A 72 14.41 15.56 -5.52
N PRO A 73 14.24 15.04 -4.29
CA PRO A 73 13.11 15.42 -3.45
C PRO A 73 13.22 16.89 -3.01
N SER A 74 12.13 17.63 -3.20
CA SER A 74 11.96 18.98 -2.66
C SER A 74 11.27 18.88 -1.30
N THR A 75 11.90 19.42 -0.26
CA THR A 75 11.36 19.41 1.11
C THR A 75 11.08 20.83 1.60
N ALA A 76 9.87 21.04 2.12
CA ALA A 76 9.47 22.33 2.69
C ALA A 76 8.46 22.16 3.83
N VAL A 77 8.37 23.21 4.67
CA VAL A 77 7.44 23.30 5.79
C VAL A 77 6.42 24.39 5.50
N TYR A 78 5.15 24.08 5.72
CA TYR A 78 4.02 24.97 5.48
C TYR A 78 3.14 25.10 6.71
N SER A 79 2.26 26.11 6.68
CA SER A 79 1.19 26.33 7.66
C SER A 79 -0.10 26.62 6.90
N GLY A 80 -1.21 26.08 7.38
CA GLY A 80 -2.48 26.14 6.68
C GLY A 80 -2.46 25.42 5.34
N THR A 81 -3.46 25.73 4.51
CA THR A 81 -3.51 25.27 3.13
C THR A 81 -2.40 25.92 2.32
N ALA A 82 -1.55 25.09 1.70
CA ALA A 82 -0.46 25.57 0.85
C ALA A 82 -0.11 24.57 -0.26
N THR A 83 0.60 25.07 -1.27
CA THR A 83 1.08 24.29 -2.41
C THR A 83 2.59 24.14 -2.35
N ALA A 84 3.06 22.89 -2.35
CA ALA A 84 4.44 22.57 -2.61
C ALA A 84 4.69 22.61 -4.11
N ASP A 85 5.51 23.55 -4.57
CA ASP A 85 5.92 23.65 -5.97
C ASP A 85 7.05 22.64 -6.26
N LEU A 86 6.87 21.84 -7.31
CA LEU A 86 7.88 20.87 -7.77
C LEU A 86 8.55 21.33 -9.08
N GLY A 87 8.13 22.45 -9.65
CA GLY A 87 8.53 22.89 -10.98
C GLY A 87 7.84 22.09 -12.08
N PRO A 88 8.36 22.12 -13.32
CA PRO A 88 7.83 21.33 -14.42
C PRO A 88 8.18 19.84 -14.26
N ALA A 89 7.23 18.97 -14.62
CA ALA A 89 7.45 17.53 -14.61
C ALA A 89 8.50 17.12 -15.66
N PRO A 90 9.50 16.28 -15.30
CA PRO A 90 10.44 15.72 -16.26
C PRO A 90 9.75 14.73 -17.20
N ALA A 91 10.34 14.49 -18.36
CA ALA A 91 9.81 13.53 -19.33
C ALA A 91 9.71 12.13 -18.71
N GLY A 92 8.58 11.44 -18.95
CA GLY A 92 8.32 10.09 -18.44
C GLY A 92 7.83 10.02 -16.99
N ALA A 93 7.63 11.16 -16.32
CA ALA A 93 6.96 11.18 -15.03
C ALA A 93 5.50 10.73 -15.16
N THR A 94 5.08 9.81 -14.30
CA THR A 94 3.70 9.31 -14.23
C THR A 94 3.05 9.56 -12.89
N GLY A 95 3.83 9.96 -11.88
CA GLY A 95 3.33 10.30 -10.55
C GLY A 95 4.25 11.24 -9.78
N ILE A 96 3.76 11.65 -8.62
CA ILE A 96 4.51 12.40 -7.60
C ILE A 96 4.51 11.55 -6.34
N GLU A 97 5.70 11.14 -5.89
CA GLU A 97 5.86 10.56 -4.56
C GLU A 97 5.89 11.67 -3.53
N VAL A 98 5.11 11.50 -2.47
CA VAL A 98 4.95 12.46 -1.38
C VAL A 98 5.17 11.77 -0.06
N GLU A 99 6.01 12.36 0.78
CA GLU A 99 6.14 12.03 2.19
C GLU A 99 5.69 13.25 3.00
N LEU A 100 4.50 13.15 3.62
CA LEU A 100 3.92 14.20 4.44
C LEU A 100 4.17 13.88 5.91
N THR A 101 4.70 14.84 6.66
CA THR A 101 4.87 14.77 8.11
C THR A 101 4.03 15.86 8.77
N CYS A 102 3.08 15.45 9.60
CA CYS A 102 2.31 16.32 10.47
C CYS A 102 3.21 16.94 11.54
N LEU A 103 3.22 18.26 11.66
CA LEU A 103 3.90 18.98 12.74
C LEU A 103 2.92 19.45 13.81
N THR A 104 1.62 19.40 13.53
CA THR A 104 0.51 19.62 14.48
C THR A 104 -0.57 18.57 14.26
N ALA A 105 -1.49 18.44 15.22
CA ALA A 105 -2.73 17.71 15.00
C ALA A 105 -3.55 18.34 13.88
N GLY A 106 -4.34 17.51 13.18
CA GLY A 106 -5.24 17.97 12.12
C GLY A 106 -5.43 16.92 11.03
N THR A 107 -6.29 17.27 10.06
CA THR A 107 -6.48 16.51 8.83
C THR A 107 -5.84 17.26 7.67
N PHE A 108 -5.07 16.54 6.87
CA PHE A 108 -4.30 17.05 5.73
C PHE A 108 -4.78 16.32 4.48
N THR A 109 -5.45 17.05 3.59
CA THR A 109 -6.11 16.47 2.42
C THR A 109 -5.30 16.74 1.16
N PHE A 110 -4.97 15.69 0.42
CA PHE A 110 -4.30 15.73 -0.88
C PHE A 110 -5.25 16.17 -2.00
N PRO A 111 -4.73 16.55 -3.19
CA PRO A 111 -5.55 17.04 -4.30
C PRO A 111 -6.60 16.06 -4.84
N ASP A 112 -6.39 14.76 -4.66
CA ASP A 112 -7.30 13.69 -5.08
C ASP A 112 -8.36 13.35 -4.02
N GLY A 113 -8.37 14.07 -2.89
CA GLY A 113 -9.29 13.87 -1.78
C GLY A 113 -8.82 12.84 -0.74
N ALA A 114 -7.73 12.12 -0.99
CA ALA A 114 -7.09 11.30 0.04
C ALA A 114 -6.64 12.19 1.21
N ASN A 115 -6.60 11.67 2.43
CA ASN A 115 -6.18 12.46 3.59
C ASN A 115 -5.34 11.67 4.59
N VAL A 116 -4.55 12.42 5.35
CA VAL A 116 -3.84 11.96 6.55
C VAL A 116 -4.43 12.69 7.74
N THR A 117 -4.74 11.96 8.79
CA THR A 117 -5.21 12.55 10.06
C THR A 117 -4.19 12.26 11.15
N CYS A 118 -3.78 13.32 11.85
CA CYS A 118 -2.85 13.27 12.96
C CYS A 118 -3.53 13.78 14.23
N SER A 119 -3.48 12.98 15.28
CA SER A 119 -3.90 13.35 16.64
C SER A 119 -2.86 14.25 17.31
N SER A 120 -3.19 14.79 18.49
CA SER A 120 -2.27 15.63 19.27
C SER A 120 -1.04 14.88 19.80
N THR A 121 -1.07 13.55 19.83
CA THR A 121 0.06 12.71 20.28
C THR A 121 0.99 12.28 19.17
N ASP A 122 0.61 12.47 17.90
CA ASP A 122 1.40 11.99 16.77
C ASP A 122 2.64 12.85 16.46
N PRO A 123 2.59 14.20 16.46
CA PRO A 123 3.74 15.03 16.08
C PRO A 123 5.02 14.69 16.84
N GLY A 124 6.11 14.50 16.11
CA GLY A 124 7.42 14.10 16.67
C GLY A 124 7.58 12.59 16.92
N THR A 125 6.57 11.78 16.61
CA THR A 125 6.64 10.31 16.66
C THR A 125 6.72 9.69 15.27
N ASN A 126 6.98 8.38 15.20
CA ASN A 126 6.93 7.61 13.95
C ASN A 126 5.52 7.54 13.33
N GLY A 127 4.46 7.90 14.07
CA GLY A 127 3.10 7.98 13.56
C GLY A 127 2.78 9.30 12.86
N ALA A 128 3.67 10.30 12.93
CA ALA A 128 3.43 11.63 12.39
C ALA A 128 3.54 11.72 10.86
N TRP A 129 3.91 10.65 10.17
CA TRP A 129 4.23 10.71 8.74
C TRP A 129 3.47 9.68 7.92
N SER A 130 3.27 10.01 6.65
CA SER A 130 2.65 9.14 5.64
C SER A 130 3.38 9.27 4.31
N LYS A 131 3.45 8.16 3.59
CA LYS A 131 3.90 8.11 2.20
C LYS A 131 2.71 7.91 1.28
N TYR A 132 2.68 8.65 0.18
CA TYR A 132 1.61 8.57 -0.79
C TYR A 132 2.13 8.83 -2.20
N VAL A 133 1.42 8.31 -3.20
CA VAL A 133 1.72 8.57 -4.61
C VAL A 133 0.51 9.21 -5.25
N LEU A 134 0.69 10.43 -5.75
CA LEU A 134 -0.30 11.13 -6.54
C LEU A 134 -0.11 10.80 -8.01
N ALA A 135 -1.19 10.43 -8.69
CA ALA A 135 -1.16 10.30 -10.14
C ALA A 135 -0.87 11.68 -10.76
N LEU A 136 0.10 11.74 -11.69
CA LEU A 136 0.45 12.99 -12.34
C LEU A 136 -0.63 13.35 -13.35
N ASN A 137 -1.27 14.51 -13.17
CA ASN A 137 -2.11 15.10 -14.22
C ASN A 137 -1.30 16.16 -15.00
N PRO A 138 -1.57 16.37 -16.31
CA PRO A 138 -0.80 17.32 -17.14
C PRO A 138 -0.82 18.77 -16.64
N SER A 139 -1.81 19.14 -15.82
CA SER A 139 -1.95 20.45 -15.20
C SER A 139 -1.30 20.58 -13.83
N THR A 140 -0.69 19.51 -13.28
CA THR A 140 -0.14 19.51 -11.93
C THR A 140 1.16 20.29 -11.92
N ARG A 141 1.16 21.46 -11.27
CA ARG A 141 2.36 22.27 -11.04
C ARG A 141 2.92 22.13 -9.62
N GLY A 142 2.32 21.28 -8.81
CA GLY A 142 2.68 21.11 -7.42
C GLY A 142 1.66 20.27 -6.67
N VAL A 143 1.91 20.05 -5.39
CA VAL A 143 1.01 19.33 -4.49
C VAL A 143 0.40 20.30 -3.50
N THR A 144 -0.90 20.55 -3.64
CA THR A 144 -1.67 21.35 -2.67
C THR A 144 -2.17 20.45 -1.56
N ILE A 145 -1.80 20.77 -0.32
CA ILE A 145 -2.41 20.15 0.86
C ILE A 145 -3.42 21.13 1.43
N THR A 146 -4.66 20.67 1.57
CA THR A 146 -5.75 21.43 2.17
C THR A 146 -5.88 21.08 3.63
N THR A 147 -5.82 22.10 4.50
CA THR A 147 -5.92 21.95 5.97
C THR A 147 -6.29 23.29 6.63
N GLU A 148 -6.59 23.25 7.92
CA GLU A 148 -6.94 24.43 8.72
C GLU A 148 -5.74 25.38 8.90
N PRO A 149 -5.94 26.71 8.97
CA PRO A 149 -4.86 27.70 9.02
C PRO A 149 -3.81 27.50 10.12
N GLY A 150 -4.20 26.94 11.27
CA GLY A 150 -3.31 26.69 12.41
C GLY A 150 -2.42 25.45 12.25
N ASN A 151 -2.70 24.60 11.26
CA ASN A 151 -2.02 23.32 11.10
C ASN A 151 -0.69 23.50 10.39
N ARG A 152 0.36 22.85 10.92
CA ARG A 152 1.71 22.87 10.33
C ARG A 152 2.08 21.49 9.85
N TRP A 153 2.77 21.44 8.73
CA TRP A 153 3.16 20.20 8.08
C TRP A 153 4.43 20.38 7.26
N GLN A 154 5.21 19.32 7.16
CA GLN A 154 6.34 19.20 6.27
C GLN A 154 5.98 18.25 5.14
N ILE A 155 6.46 18.54 3.94
CA ILE A 155 6.31 17.66 2.79
C ILE A 155 7.66 17.50 2.12
N SER A 156 8.00 16.26 1.77
CA SER A 156 9.05 15.91 0.83
C SER A 156 8.37 15.34 -0.41
N SER A 157 8.69 15.84 -1.59
CA SER A 157 8.01 15.44 -2.83
C SER A 157 8.98 15.31 -4.00
N SER A 158 8.78 14.29 -4.84
CA SER A 158 9.59 14.04 -6.03
C SER A 158 8.77 13.47 -7.19
N TYR A 159 9.17 13.77 -8.42
CA TYR A 159 8.60 13.13 -9.60
C TYR A 159 9.10 11.70 -9.71
N ILE A 160 8.18 10.79 -10.03
CA ILE A 160 8.47 9.38 -10.24
C ILE A 160 7.92 8.90 -11.59
N SER A 161 8.55 7.86 -12.13
CA SER A 161 7.96 7.00 -13.14
C SER A 161 7.50 5.70 -12.48
N GLN A 162 6.21 5.42 -12.56
CA GLN A 162 5.60 4.15 -12.21
C GLN A 162 5.17 3.43 -13.47
N VAL A 163 5.78 2.26 -13.69
CA VAL A 163 5.42 1.36 -14.79
C VAL A 163 4.92 0.05 -14.18
N ALA A 164 3.61 -0.18 -14.29
CA ALA A 164 2.99 -1.45 -13.91
C ALA A 164 3.59 -2.59 -14.72
N THR A 165 4.15 -3.59 -14.02
CA THR A 165 4.62 -4.82 -14.65
C THR A 165 3.49 -5.54 -15.39
N ALA A 166 3.83 -6.48 -16.27
CA ALA A 166 2.83 -7.33 -16.88
C ALA A 166 2.16 -8.20 -15.80
N TRP A 167 0.89 -8.55 -16.02
CA TRP A 167 0.33 -9.70 -15.32
C TRP A 167 0.98 -10.98 -15.84
N GLU A 168 1.08 -11.97 -14.97
CA GLU A 168 1.47 -13.31 -15.39
C GLU A 168 0.23 -14.09 -15.82
N VAL A 169 0.46 -15.18 -16.56
CA VAL A 169 -0.60 -16.04 -17.12
C VAL A 169 -0.34 -17.47 -16.66
N ASN A 170 -1.37 -18.12 -16.11
CA ASN A 170 -1.25 -19.49 -15.65
C ASN A 170 -1.43 -20.51 -16.79
N ALA A 171 -1.28 -21.81 -16.51
CA ALA A 171 -1.41 -22.88 -17.51
C ALA A 171 -2.80 -22.98 -18.16
N LYS A 172 -3.83 -22.36 -17.58
CA LYS A 172 -5.20 -22.29 -18.13
C LYS A 172 -5.42 -21.05 -19.00
N GLY A 173 -4.42 -20.18 -19.13
CA GLY A 173 -4.55 -18.92 -19.86
C GLY A 173 -5.18 -17.78 -19.04
N GLU A 174 -5.36 -17.95 -17.72
CA GLU A 174 -5.92 -16.91 -16.86
C GLU A 174 -4.81 -15.97 -16.37
N THR A 175 -5.10 -14.67 -16.38
CA THR A 175 -4.20 -13.64 -15.86
C THR A 175 -4.25 -13.56 -14.34
N TYR A 176 -3.10 -13.38 -13.68
CA TYR A 176 -3.05 -13.16 -12.23
C TYR A 176 -2.11 -12.04 -11.82
N GLY A 177 -2.47 -11.33 -10.75
CA GLY A 177 -1.70 -10.17 -10.28
C GLY A 177 -2.50 -9.22 -9.40
N VAL A 178 -2.07 -7.96 -9.35
CA VAL A 178 -2.81 -6.84 -8.74
C VAL A 178 -3.57 -6.06 -9.79
N GLU A 179 -4.62 -5.34 -9.37
CA GLU A 179 -5.30 -4.37 -10.23
C GLU A 179 -4.33 -3.27 -10.67
N VAL A 180 -4.41 -2.87 -11.95
CA VAL A 180 -3.57 -1.81 -12.51
C VAL A 180 -4.48 -0.68 -12.99
N PRO A 181 -4.32 0.55 -12.45
CA PRO A 181 -5.10 1.71 -12.89
C PRO A 181 -5.08 1.90 -14.41
N GLY A 182 -6.25 2.09 -15.02
CA GLY A 182 -6.41 2.24 -16.47
C GLY A 182 -6.34 0.94 -17.29
N ARG A 183 -5.80 -0.16 -16.73
CA ARG A 183 -5.78 -1.49 -17.36
C ARG A 183 -6.90 -2.39 -16.85
N GLY A 184 -7.36 -2.18 -15.62
CA GLY A 184 -8.39 -2.97 -14.95
C GLY A 184 -7.82 -4.04 -14.03
N ALA A 185 -8.60 -5.09 -13.76
CA ALA A 185 -8.23 -6.20 -12.88
C ALA A 185 -7.88 -7.46 -13.68
N PRO A 186 -6.92 -8.28 -13.21
CA PRO A 186 -6.66 -9.61 -13.78
C PRO A 186 -7.82 -10.57 -13.52
N ASP A 187 -7.81 -11.77 -14.11
CA ASP A 187 -8.80 -12.81 -13.80
C ASP A 187 -8.73 -13.26 -12.34
N LEU A 188 -7.51 -13.34 -11.81
CA LEU A 188 -7.15 -13.75 -10.45
C LEU A 188 -6.45 -12.59 -9.71
N LEU A 189 -7.17 -11.95 -8.79
CA LEU A 189 -6.69 -10.82 -8.00
C LEU A 189 -5.96 -11.30 -6.74
N ALA A 190 -4.76 -10.75 -6.51
CA ALA A 190 -3.98 -11.04 -5.31
C ALA A 190 -4.71 -10.58 -4.04
N VAL A 191 -4.85 -11.48 -3.07
CA VAL A 191 -5.51 -11.24 -1.78
C VAL A 191 -4.77 -11.93 -0.64
N ILE A 192 -5.05 -11.49 0.59
CA ILE A 192 -4.62 -12.18 1.81
C ILE A 192 -5.84 -12.86 2.41
N ALA A 193 -5.80 -14.18 2.52
CA ALA A 193 -6.85 -14.96 3.13
C ALA A 193 -6.95 -14.70 4.65
N THR A 194 -8.11 -15.00 5.23
CA THR A 194 -8.39 -14.94 6.68
C THR A 194 -7.43 -15.72 7.57
N ASN A 195 -6.74 -16.72 7.02
CA ASN A 195 -5.70 -17.50 7.70
C ASN A 195 -4.27 -16.93 7.51
N GLY A 196 -4.13 -15.76 6.88
CA GLY A 196 -2.86 -15.11 6.55
C GLY A 196 -2.17 -15.63 5.29
N ALA A 197 -2.73 -16.63 4.60
CA ALA A 197 -2.17 -17.13 3.35
C ALA A 197 -2.30 -16.09 2.24
N LYS A 198 -1.20 -15.83 1.53
CA LYS A 198 -1.19 -15.02 0.30
C LYS A 198 -1.61 -15.90 -0.86
N GLY A 199 -2.51 -15.42 -1.70
CA GLY A 199 -2.97 -16.14 -2.89
C GLY A 199 -3.80 -15.25 -3.79
N TYR A 200 -4.64 -15.86 -4.61
CA TYR A 200 -5.45 -15.16 -5.60
C TYR A 200 -6.91 -15.59 -5.50
N ALA A 201 -7.81 -14.66 -5.72
CA ALA A 201 -9.24 -14.92 -5.80
C ALA A 201 -9.78 -14.38 -7.13
N TYR A 202 -10.79 -15.05 -7.67
CA TYR A 202 -11.35 -14.67 -8.96
C TYR A 202 -11.98 -13.27 -8.88
N SER A 203 -11.53 -12.35 -9.74
CA SER A 203 -12.00 -10.96 -9.76
C SER A 203 -13.50 -10.86 -10.01
N VAL A 204 -14.06 -11.78 -10.80
CA VAL A 204 -15.52 -11.87 -11.03
C VAL A 204 -16.30 -12.18 -9.75
N GLN A 205 -15.69 -12.86 -8.78
CA GLN A 205 -16.32 -13.14 -7.48
C GLN A 205 -16.22 -11.96 -6.52
N MET A 206 -15.31 -11.02 -6.76
CA MET A 206 -15.17 -9.82 -5.93
C MET A 206 -16.34 -8.86 -6.09
N LYS A 207 -16.95 -8.80 -7.29
CA LYS A 207 -18.13 -7.98 -7.55
C LYS A 207 -19.29 -8.45 -6.66
N GLY A 208 -19.74 -7.55 -5.78
CA GLY A 208 -20.94 -7.74 -4.98
C GLY A 208 -22.20 -7.60 -5.83
N THR A 209 -23.35 -7.87 -5.22
CA THR A 209 -24.64 -7.63 -5.87
C THR A 209 -25.10 -6.23 -5.49
N ASP A 210 -25.27 -5.35 -6.48
CA ASP A 210 -25.87 -4.04 -6.23
C ASP A 210 -27.36 -4.23 -5.91
N PRO A 211 -27.89 -3.59 -4.85
CA PRO A 211 -29.32 -3.63 -4.55
C PRO A 211 -30.10 -2.94 -5.67
N ALA A 212 -31.24 -3.50 -6.07
CA ALA A 212 -32.05 -2.93 -7.15
C ALA A 212 -32.86 -1.70 -6.70
N SER A 213 -32.97 -1.47 -5.38
CA SER A 213 -33.63 -0.27 -4.83
C SER A 213 -33.04 0.17 -3.48
N PRO A 214 -33.29 1.42 -3.04
CA PRO A 214 -32.93 1.89 -1.70
C PRO A 214 -33.56 1.06 -0.56
N GLU A 215 -34.79 0.55 -0.74
CA GLU A 215 -35.47 -0.30 0.25
C GLU A 215 -34.82 -1.68 0.34
N GLU A 216 -34.37 -2.24 -0.78
CA GLU A 216 -33.57 -3.47 -0.80
C GLU A 216 -32.20 -3.25 -0.16
N ALA A 217 -31.57 -2.11 -0.44
CA ALA A 217 -30.32 -1.72 0.22
C ALA A 217 -30.49 -1.66 1.75
N ALA A 218 -31.58 -1.07 2.24
CA ALA A 218 -31.86 -0.95 3.68
C ALA A 218 -32.12 -2.31 4.35
N LYS A 219 -32.81 -3.23 3.66
CA LYS A 219 -33.04 -4.60 4.17
C LYS A 219 -31.76 -5.43 4.28
N ASN A 220 -30.78 -5.13 3.43
CA ASN A 220 -29.52 -5.83 3.36
C ASN A 220 -28.43 -5.17 4.25
N LEU A 221 -28.81 -4.37 5.26
CA LEU A 221 -27.88 -3.81 6.23
C LEU A 221 -27.93 -4.54 7.59
N PRO A 222 -26.78 -4.97 8.16
CA PRO A 222 -25.44 -4.91 7.56
C PRO A 222 -25.30 -5.93 6.42
N LYS A 223 -24.56 -5.54 5.36
CA LYS A 223 -24.36 -6.42 4.20
C LYS A 223 -23.72 -7.74 4.63
N PRO A 224 -24.29 -8.91 4.27
CA PRO A 224 -23.71 -10.19 4.64
C PRO A 224 -22.33 -10.31 4.00
N GLN A 225 -21.34 -10.74 4.77
CA GLN A 225 -20.01 -10.98 4.22
C GLN A 225 -20.02 -12.23 3.34
N ARG A 226 -19.34 -12.17 2.20
CA ARG A 226 -19.22 -13.27 1.24
C ARG A 226 -17.87 -13.96 1.42
N LYS A 227 -17.91 -15.28 1.53
CA LYS A 227 -16.71 -16.14 1.56
C LYS A 227 -16.25 -16.37 0.13
N ILE A 228 -15.08 -15.84 -0.22
CA ILE A 228 -14.46 -16.03 -1.53
C ILE A 228 -13.26 -16.96 -1.37
N PRO A 229 -13.21 -18.11 -2.08
CA PRO A 229 -12.05 -18.99 -2.05
C PRO A 229 -10.78 -18.28 -2.52
N VAL A 230 -9.65 -18.59 -1.89
CA VAL A 230 -8.32 -18.09 -2.27
C VAL A 230 -7.48 -19.26 -2.75
N TYR A 231 -6.89 -19.13 -3.92
CA TYR A 231 -6.10 -20.14 -4.64
C TYR A 231 -4.63 -19.75 -4.76
N LEU A 232 -3.77 -20.68 -5.18
CA LEU A 232 -2.47 -20.35 -5.76
C LEU A 232 -2.63 -19.73 -7.16
N SER A 233 -1.52 -19.34 -7.80
CA SER A 233 -1.52 -18.76 -9.15
C SER A 233 -2.07 -19.72 -10.22
N ASP A 234 -2.15 -21.02 -9.92
CA ASP A 234 -2.77 -22.02 -10.79
C ASP A 234 -4.31 -21.88 -10.92
N GLY A 235 -4.94 -21.08 -10.05
CA GLY A 235 -6.40 -20.92 -10.01
C GLY A 235 -7.18 -22.16 -9.57
N VAL A 236 -6.50 -23.18 -9.00
CA VAL A 236 -7.09 -24.48 -8.65
C VAL A 236 -6.77 -24.87 -7.22
N THR A 237 -5.52 -24.68 -6.77
CA THR A 237 -5.09 -25.11 -5.44
C THR A 237 -5.59 -24.13 -4.38
N GLN A 238 -6.68 -24.44 -3.70
CA GLN A 238 -7.24 -23.59 -2.65
C GLN A 238 -6.35 -23.56 -1.40
N VAL A 239 -5.99 -22.36 -0.95
CA VAL A 239 -5.13 -22.09 0.22
C VAL A 239 -5.85 -21.35 1.36
N GLY A 240 -7.05 -20.83 1.11
CA GLY A 240 -7.82 -20.15 2.14
C GLY A 240 -9.15 -19.57 1.66
N VAL A 241 -9.64 -18.59 2.43
CA VAL A 241 -10.87 -17.84 2.16
C VAL A 241 -10.64 -16.35 2.47
N PHE A 242 -11.08 -15.48 1.58
CA PHE A 242 -11.16 -14.03 1.75
C PHE A 242 -12.59 -13.63 2.10
N MET A 243 -12.76 -12.64 2.98
CA MET A 243 -14.08 -12.11 3.36
C MET A 243 -14.31 -10.81 2.60
N ALA A 244 -15.16 -10.85 1.59
CA ALA A 244 -15.56 -9.66 0.83
C ALA A 244 -16.86 -9.08 1.39
N PRO A 245 -17.07 -7.75 1.29
CA PRO A 245 -18.37 -7.16 1.53
C PRO A 245 -19.42 -7.69 0.52
N GLY A 246 -20.67 -7.74 0.97
CA GLY A 246 -21.84 -8.15 0.19
C GLY A 246 -22.19 -7.23 -0.97
#